data_AF-A0AAV8Z547-F1
#
_entry.id   AF-A0AAV8Z547-F1
#
_cell.length_a   1.000
_cell.length_b   1.000
_cell.length_c   1.000
_cell.angle_alpha   90.00
_cell.angle_beta   90.00
_cell.angle_gamma   90.00
#
_symmetry.space_group_name_H-M   'P 1'
#
loop_
_entity.id
_entity.type
_entity.pdbx_description
1 polymer ?
#
loop_
_entity_poly.entity_id
_entity_poly.type
_entity_poly.pdbx_seq_one_letter_code
_entity_poly.pdbx_strand_id
1 'polypeptide(L)'
;MFSMSLLTIVQFIIVLNLASAYLLCYDCDAGLECEDPKGHHVRVANCDTKYPNAVQNNEKLICLTLGIKVLEGRGFGFGKSGFYRGCNVIPSSVNEEDFCEYFTDKHKSHRLTIDSCQFCNVTRCLPPSV
;
A
#
# COMPACT_ATOMS: atom_id res chain seq x y z
N MET A 1 -15.29 -47.41 -28.86
CA MET A 1 -14.27 -46.35 -29.09
C MET A 1 -14.86 -45.01 -28.63
N PHE A 2 -14.94 -44.77 -27.33
CA PHE A 2 -15.40 -43.50 -26.75
C PHE A 2 -14.73 -43.33 -25.39
N SER A 3 -13.47 -42.89 -25.34
CA SER A 3 -12.80 -42.66 -24.05
C SER A 3 -11.53 -41.80 -24.15
N MET A 4 -11.52 -40.72 -24.93
CA MET A 4 -10.36 -39.80 -24.93
C MET A 4 -10.71 -38.31 -24.94
N SER A 5 -11.98 -37.92 -24.97
CA SER A 5 -12.35 -36.51 -25.24
C SER A 5 -12.68 -35.68 -23.99
N LEU A 6 -12.84 -36.26 -22.80
CA LEU A 6 -13.20 -35.49 -21.59
C LEU A 6 -11.98 -35.02 -20.77
N LEU A 7 -10.87 -35.77 -20.78
CA LEU A 7 -9.69 -35.45 -19.96
C LEU A 7 -8.92 -34.22 -20.46
N THR A 8 -8.94 -33.96 -21.77
CA THR A 8 -8.24 -32.83 -22.38
C THR A 8 -8.91 -31.49 -22.13
N ILE A 9 -10.23 -31.46 -21.87
CA ILE A 9 -10.95 -30.20 -21.58
C ILE A 9 -10.66 -29.73 -20.14
N VAL A 10 -10.48 -30.65 -19.19
CA VAL A 10 -10.19 -30.31 -17.79
C VAL A 10 -8.77 -29.73 -17.61
N GLN A 11 -7.79 -30.17 -18.43
CA GLN A 11 -6.43 -29.64 -18.35
C GLN A 11 -6.29 -28.19 -18.85
N PHE A 12 -7.16 -27.71 -19.74
CA PHE A 12 -7.09 -26.34 -20.26
C PHE A 12 -7.62 -25.28 -19.27
N ILE A 13 -8.49 -25.65 -18.32
CA ILE A 13 -9.09 -24.71 -17.36
C ILE A 13 -8.13 -24.39 -16.20
N ILE A 14 -7.17 -25.27 -15.89
CA ILE A 14 -6.31 -25.13 -14.70
C ILE A 14 -5.15 -24.14 -14.93
N VAL A 15 -4.75 -23.86 -16.17
CA VAL A 15 -3.56 -23.03 -16.46
C VAL A 15 -3.87 -21.52 -16.55
N LEU A 16 -5.15 -21.11 -16.56
CA LEU A 16 -5.56 -19.74 -16.88
C LEU A 16 -5.91 -18.82 -15.70
N ASN A 17 -5.69 -19.23 -14.44
CA ASN A 17 -6.09 -18.42 -13.27
C ASN A 17 -4.95 -17.92 -12.36
N LEU A 18 -3.68 -17.97 -12.78
CA LEU A 18 -2.58 -17.26 -12.10
C LEU A 18 -2.23 -15.96 -12.81
N ALA A 19 -3.23 -15.14 -13.12
CA ALA A 19 -2.98 -13.70 -13.23
C ALA A 19 -2.84 -13.19 -11.78
N SER A 20 -1.64 -13.23 -11.21
CA SER A 20 -1.38 -12.52 -9.96
C SER A 20 -1.62 -11.04 -10.25
N ALA A 21 -2.75 -10.52 -9.79
CA ALA A 21 -3.01 -9.09 -9.88
C ALA A 21 -1.94 -8.39 -9.04
N TYR A 22 -1.02 -7.68 -9.70
CA TYR A 22 -0.02 -6.87 -9.01
C TYR A 22 -0.71 -5.82 -8.16
N LEU A 23 -0.23 -5.61 -6.94
CA LEU A 23 -0.75 -4.54 -6.11
C LEU A 23 -0.19 -3.21 -6.59
N LEU A 24 -1.08 -2.34 -7.04
CA LEU A 24 -0.77 -0.99 -7.49
C LEU A 24 -1.25 0.02 -6.44
N CYS A 25 -0.41 0.96 -6.02
CA CYS A 25 -0.79 1.99 -5.04
C CYS A 25 -0.41 3.39 -5.54
N TYR A 26 -1.19 4.40 -5.19
CA TYR A 26 -0.76 5.79 -5.36
C TYR A 26 0.53 6.05 -4.56
N ASP A 27 1.43 6.82 -5.15
CA ASP A 27 2.76 7.11 -4.61
C ASP A 27 2.99 8.63 -4.64
N CYS A 28 2.81 9.26 -3.49
CA CYS A 28 2.92 10.71 -3.33
C CYS A 28 3.22 11.12 -1.88
N ASP A 29 3.87 12.28 -1.74
CA ASP A 29 4.35 12.80 -0.47
C ASP A 29 3.69 14.15 -0.11
N ALA A 30 2.89 14.18 0.96
CA ALA A 30 2.48 15.39 1.69
C ALA A 30 2.10 16.62 0.83
N GLY A 31 1.08 16.47 -0.03
CA GLY A 31 0.57 17.53 -0.88
C GLY A 31 -0.93 17.40 -1.21
N LEU A 32 -1.50 18.43 -1.83
CA LEU A 32 -2.91 18.46 -2.26
C LEU A 32 -3.21 17.34 -3.26
N GLU A 33 -2.23 16.99 -4.08
CA GLU A 33 -2.30 15.86 -5.00
C GLU A 33 -2.55 14.53 -4.27
N CYS A 34 -2.12 14.39 -3.02
CA CYS A 34 -2.40 13.20 -2.22
C CYS A 34 -3.79 13.20 -1.59
N GLU A 35 -4.48 14.33 -1.52
CA GLU A 35 -5.87 14.39 -1.07
C GLU A 35 -6.81 13.82 -2.13
N ASP A 36 -6.64 14.24 -3.39
CA ASP A 36 -7.32 13.68 -4.56
C ASP A 36 -6.34 13.14 -5.61
N PRO A 37 -5.77 11.94 -5.39
CA PRO A 37 -4.77 11.39 -6.30
C PRO A 37 -5.32 11.08 -7.69
N LYS A 38 -6.64 10.90 -7.82
CA LYS A 38 -7.27 10.67 -9.12
C LYS A 38 -7.41 11.97 -9.90
N GLY A 39 -7.94 13.03 -9.27
CA GLY A 39 -8.10 14.34 -9.90
C GLY A 39 -6.76 15.00 -10.26
N HIS A 40 -5.71 14.69 -9.50
CA HIS A 40 -4.36 15.21 -9.73
C HIS A 40 -3.43 14.28 -10.53
N HIS A 41 -3.94 13.16 -11.07
CA HIS A 41 -3.17 12.20 -11.87
C HIS A 41 -1.86 11.72 -11.18
N VAL A 42 -1.95 11.44 -9.88
CA VAL A 42 -0.81 10.99 -9.08
C VAL A 42 -0.26 9.67 -9.61
N ARG A 43 1.07 9.53 -9.56
CA ARG A 43 1.77 8.32 -9.96
C ARG A 43 1.25 7.10 -9.21
N VAL A 44 1.17 5.98 -9.91
CA VAL A 44 0.88 4.67 -9.32
C VAL A 44 2.15 3.83 -9.35
N ALA A 45 2.52 3.25 -8.21
CA ALA A 45 3.66 2.36 -8.06
C ALA A 45 3.19 0.90 -7.97
N ASN A 46 3.98 -0.02 -8.55
CA ASN A 46 3.79 -1.46 -8.40
C ASN A 46 4.52 -1.95 -7.14
N CYS A 47 3.76 -2.45 -6.17
CA CYS A 47 4.27 -2.86 -4.86
C CYS A 47 5.10 -4.13 -4.92
N ASP A 48 4.75 -5.07 -5.80
CA ASP A 48 5.54 -6.28 -6.04
C ASP A 48 6.92 -5.92 -6.59
N THR A 49 7.00 -4.88 -7.43
CA THR A 49 8.29 -4.36 -7.93
C THR A 49 9.06 -3.59 -6.84
N LYS A 50 8.36 -2.84 -5.98
CA LYS A 50 8.98 -2.08 -4.89
C LYS A 50 9.50 -2.98 -3.76
N TYR A 51 8.83 -4.10 -3.51
CA TYR A 51 9.13 -5.07 -2.45
C TYR A 51 9.18 -6.50 -3.01
N PRO A 52 10.18 -6.82 -3.85
CA PRO A 52 10.23 -8.11 -4.58
C PRO A 52 10.36 -9.33 -3.66
N ASN A 53 10.83 -9.13 -2.43
CA ASN A 53 11.05 -10.20 -1.46
C ASN A 53 9.89 -10.39 -0.48
N ALA A 54 8.88 -9.51 -0.48
CA ALA A 54 7.79 -9.58 0.50
C ALA A 54 7.04 -10.92 0.44
N VAL A 55 6.73 -11.39 -0.78
CA VAL A 55 6.05 -12.67 -1.00
C VAL A 55 6.91 -13.85 -0.50
N GLN A 56 8.22 -13.81 -0.73
CA GLN A 56 9.15 -14.87 -0.29
C GLN A 56 9.28 -14.91 1.24
N ASN A 57 9.17 -13.76 1.89
CA ASN A 57 9.25 -13.61 3.34
C ASN A 57 7.91 -13.82 4.06
N ASN A 58 6.85 -14.23 3.35
CA ASN A 58 5.48 -14.31 3.87
C ASN A 58 4.97 -12.97 4.46
N GLU A 59 5.42 -11.85 3.89
CA GLU A 59 4.97 -10.52 4.29
C GLU A 59 3.81 -10.06 3.39
N LYS A 60 2.91 -9.25 3.95
CA LYS A 60 1.72 -8.78 3.23
C LYS A 60 1.97 -7.42 2.59
N LEU A 61 1.85 -7.36 1.26
CA LEU A 61 1.86 -6.11 0.50
C LEU A 61 0.57 -5.34 0.69
N ILE A 62 0.69 -4.03 0.93
CA ILE A 62 -0.44 -3.12 1.16
C ILE A 62 -0.24 -1.77 0.48
N CYS A 63 -1.35 -1.10 0.19
CA CYS A 63 -1.38 0.35 0.00
C CYS A 63 -1.55 1.01 1.36
N LEU A 64 -0.67 1.95 1.68
CA LEU A 64 -0.70 2.72 2.91
C LEU A 64 -1.16 4.15 2.59
N THR A 65 -2.00 4.71 3.46
CA THR A 65 -2.36 6.13 3.47
C THR A 65 -2.19 6.66 4.88
N LEU A 66 -1.35 7.68 5.03
CA LEU A 66 -1.05 8.31 6.33
C LEU A 66 -1.42 9.77 6.29
N GLY A 67 -2.14 10.25 7.30
CA GLY A 67 -2.18 11.68 7.61
C GLY A 67 -0.92 12.05 8.37
N ILE A 68 -0.12 12.96 7.84
CA ILE A 68 1.16 13.35 8.45
C ILE A 68 1.27 14.86 8.66
N LYS A 69 2.00 15.23 9.71
CA LYS A 69 2.48 16.58 9.97
C LYS A 69 3.98 16.55 10.14
N VAL A 70 4.68 17.29 9.29
CA VAL A 70 6.13 17.46 9.32
C VAL A 70 6.44 18.83 9.90
N LEU A 71 7.13 18.84 11.04
CA LEU A 71 7.67 20.05 11.65
C LEU A 71 9.06 20.30 11.06
N GLU A 72 9.25 21.43 10.36
CA GLU A 72 10.60 21.83 9.95
C GLU A 72 11.42 22.28 11.16
N GLY A 73 12.70 21.90 11.18
CA GLY A 73 13.60 22.21 12.30
C GLY A 73 14.09 23.65 12.27
N ARG A 74 13.98 24.34 13.43
CA ARG A 74 14.63 25.61 13.83
C ARG A 74 14.84 26.64 12.68
N GLY A 75 13.75 27.31 12.34
CA GLY A 75 13.69 28.49 11.46
C GLY A 75 12.21 28.78 11.18
N PHE A 76 11.85 29.96 10.67
CA PHE A 76 10.47 30.36 10.35
C PHE A 76 9.84 29.55 9.19
N GLY A 77 9.85 28.22 9.28
CA GLY A 77 9.23 27.30 8.32
C GLY A 77 7.84 26.91 8.82
N PHE A 78 6.81 27.20 8.02
CA PHE A 78 5.47 26.68 8.27
C PHE A 78 5.53 25.15 8.14
N GLY A 79 5.10 24.43 9.18
CA GLY A 79 5.02 22.97 9.15
C GLY A 79 4.16 22.50 7.97
N LYS A 80 4.55 21.40 7.33
CA LYS A 80 3.77 20.82 6.23
C LYS A 80 2.85 19.74 6.78
N SER A 81 1.56 19.84 6.48
CA SER A 81 0.58 18.80 6.76
C SER A 81 -0.01 18.28 5.46
N GLY A 82 -0.35 17.00 5.42
CA GLY A 82 -1.02 16.41 4.27
C GLY A 82 -1.11 14.90 4.37
N PHE A 83 -1.47 14.26 3.27
CA PHE A 83 -1.47 12.81 3.17
C PHE A 83 -0.21 12.30 2.49
N TYR A 84 0.33 11.21 3.03
CA TYR A 84 1.28 10.35 2.35
C TYR A 84 0.54 9.13 1.81
N ARG A 85 0.90 8.67 0.60
CA ARG A 85 0.39 7.43 0.01
C ARG A 85 1.53 6.65 -0.59
N GLY A 86 1.52 5.33 -0.41
CA GLY A 86 2.53 4.49 -1.02
C GLY A 86 2.32 3.00 -0.77
N CYS A 87 3.03 2.18 -1.53
CA CYS A 87 3.20 0.77 -1.21
C CYS A 87 3.94 0.61 0.12
N ASN A 88 3.50 -0.33 0.96
CA ASN A 88 4.17 -0.75 2.18
C ASN A 88 4.01 -2.26 2.43
N VAL A 89 4.63 -2.75 3.50
CA VAL A 89 4.66 -4.17 3.85
C VAL A 89 4.29 -4.32 5.32
N ILE A 90 3.33 -5.20 5.61
CA ILE A 90 3.08 -5.67 6.98
C ILE A 90 4.07 -6.83 7.23
N PRO A 91 5.04 -6.67 8.16
CA PRO A 91 5.98 -7.73 8.49
C PRO A 91 5.24 -8.95 9.02
N SER A 92 5.72 -10.16 8.73
CA SER A 92 5.13 -11.41 9.20
C SER A 92 5.09 -11.55 10.73
N SER A 93 5.89 -10.77 11.46
CA SER A 93 5.90 -10.71 12.92
C SER A 93 4.87 -9.76 13.53
N VAL A 94 4.08 -9.05 12.73
CA VAL A 94 3.13 -8.02 13.17
C VAL A 94 1.73 -8.43 12.74
N ASN A 95 0.77 -8.43 13.66
CA ASN A 95 -0.63 -8.65 13.30
C ASN A 95 -1.16 -7.45 12.50
N GLU A 96 -2.06 -7.70 11.55
CA GLU A 96 -2.62 -6.63 10.72
C GLU A 96 -3.33 -5.53 11.54
N GLU A 97 -4.01 -5.92 12.61
CA GLU A 97 -4.74 -5.00 13.51
C GLU A 97 -3.79 -4.04 14.23
N ASP A 98 -2.59 -4.51 14.56
CA ASP A 98 -1.56 -3.75 15.28
C ASP A 98 -0.64 -2.97 14.34
N PHE A 99 -0.75 -3.18 13.02
CA PHE A 99 0.20 -2.66 12.04
C PHE A 99 0.32 -1.13 12.09
N CYS A 100 -0.81 -0.42 12.22
CA CYS A 100 -0.79 1.05 12.25
C CYS A 100 -0.13 1.61 13.51
N GLU A 101 -0.32 0.98 14.66
CA GLU A 101 0.36 1.34 15.90
C GLU A 101 1.87 1.05 15.77
N TYR A 102 2.22 -0.17 15.35
CA TYR A 102 3.61 -0.56 15.08
C TYR A 102 4.32 0.40 14.12
N PHE A 103 3.66 0.76 13.01
CA PHE A 103 4.21 1.66 12.01
C PHE A 103 4.42 3.07 12.59
N THR A 104 3.43 3.56 13.31
CA THR A 104 3.47 4.89 13.94
C THR A 104 4.62 4.99 14.94
N ASP A 105 4.77 3.98 15.81
CA ASP A 105 5.84 3.94 16.80
C ASP A 105 7.22 3.80 16.16
N LYS A 106 7.36 2.95 15.13
CA LYS A 106 8.60 2.77 14.39
C LYS A 106 9.10 4.07 13.73
N HIS A 107 8.17 4.91 13.26
CA HIS A 107 8.47 6.15 12.55
C HIS A 107 8.30 7.41 13.41
N LYS A 108 8.04 7.25 14.71
CA LYS A 108 7.86 8.36 15.64
C LYS A 108 9.12 9.21 15.72
N SER A 109 8.98 10.49 15.43
CA SER A 109 10.08 11.46 15.48
C SER A 109 9.59 12.79 16.01
N HIS A 110 10.49 13.58 16.60
CA HIS A 110 10.21 14.96 17.00
C HIS A 110 9.83 15.88 15.82
N ARG A 111 10.03 15.44 14.57
CA ARG A 111 9.73 16.20 13.35
C ARG A 111 8.58 15.63 12.53
N LEU A 112 8.06 14.46 12.88
CA LEU A 112 7.01 13.79 12.12
C LEU A 112 5.96 13.26 13.08
N THR A 113 4.73 13.75 12.92
CA THR A 113 3.54 13.21 13.57
C THR A 113 2.71 12.49 12.53
N ILE A 114 2.27 11.27 12.85
CA ILE A 114 1.30 10.52 12.05
C ILE A 114 -0.04 10.67 12.78
N ASP A 115 -0.94 11.45 12.20
CA ASP A 115 -2.27 11.74 12.76
C ASP A 115 -3.27 10.64 12.43
N SER A 116 -3.10 9.98 11.28
CA SER A 116 -3.95 8.87 10.85
C SER A 116 -3.15 7.85 10.07
N CYS A 117 -3.56 6.59 10.18
CA CYS A 117 -2.98 5.48 9.44
C CYS A 117 -4.10 4.58 8.95
N GLN A 118 -4.08 4.27 7.66
CA GLN A 118 -4.98 3.29 7.06
C GLN A 118 -4.26 2.52 5.96
N PHE A 119 -4.55 1.23 5.87
CA PHE A 119 -4.04 0.39 4.80
C PHE A 119 -5.14 -0.46 4.17
N CYS A 120 -4.86 -0.94 2.96
CA CYS A 120 -5.77 -1.77 2.18
C CYS A 120 -5.02 -2.52 1.07
N ASN A 121 -5.70 -3.44 0.40
CA ASN A 121 -5.18 -4.26 -0.71
C ASN A 121 -5.67 -3.78 -2.08
N VAL A 122 -6.06 -2.52 -2.20
CA VAL A 122 -6.55 -1.90 -3.44
C VAL A 122 -5.89 -0.55 -3.64
N THR A 123 -5.73 -0.13 -4.91
CA THR A 123 -5.08 1.14 -5.26
C THR A 123 -5.71 2.35 -4.58
N ARG A 124 -7.04 2.32 -4.39
CA ARG A 124 -7.79 3.39 -3.75
C ARG A 124 -7.94 3.13 -2.25
N CYS A 125 -6.88 3.44 -1.51
CA CYS A 125 -6.91 3.45 -0.05
C CYS A 125 -7.40 4.79 0.48
N LEU A 126 -8.70 5.01 0.62
CA LEU A 126 -9.15 6.28 1.18
C LEU A 126 -8.75 6.37 2.66
N PRO A 127 -8.34 7.55 3.16
CA PRO A 127 -8.19 7.74 4.60
C PRO A 127 -9.54 7.56 5.31
N PRO A 128 -9.55 7.34 6.64
CA PRO A 128 -10.80 7.21 7.38
C PRO A 128 -11.58 8.51 7.16
N SER A 129 -12.85 8.41 6.82
CA SER A 129 -13.72 9.58 6.62
C SER A 129 -13.64 10.48 7.85
N VAL A 130 -13.10 11.68 7.65
CA VAL A 130 -13.20 12.83 8.56
C VAL A 130 -14.63 13.33 8.61
#